data_AF-A0A1J5DBF3-F1
#
_entry.id   AF-A0A1J5DBF3-F1
#
_cell.length_a   1.000
_cell.length_b   1.000
_cell.length_c   1.000
_cell.angle_alpha   90.00
_cell.angle_beta   90.00
_cell.angle_gamma   90.00
#
_symmetry.space_group_name_H-M   'P 1'
#
loop_
_entity.id
_entity.type
_entity.pdbx_description
1 polymer ?
#
loop_
_entity_poly.entity_id
_entity_poly.type
_entity_poly.pdbx_seq_one_letter_code
_entity_poly.pdbx_strand_id
1 'polypeptide(L)'
;MILYELDDVRKLAYPQFSVVPYTDEEIAKSITGIASPRTARGKKIAQAIEESARKYKDEIAPCEFLAWKDKSIEVKVLETEAGKKLIGPAGFNEICVADGTIYSATIPSGVYTGINYMRAIAMGVAAAIENSHGELTYQVKTIKHLSDLNLQIPEGVRQYIQGRQKKIGIGGAVFVTIKAKPVN
;
A
#
# COMPACT_ATOMS: atom_id res chain seq x y z
N MET A 1 -38.72 12.91 8.12
CA MET A 1 -38.14 12.24 9.31
C MET A 1 -38.61 10.79 9.38
N ILE A 2 -39.91 10.50 9.53
CA ILE A 2 -40.45 9.12 9.60
C ILE A 2 -40.16 8.29 8.34
N LEU A 3 -40.44 8.82 7.14
CA LEU A 3 -40.20 8.09 5.88
C LEU A 3 -38.73 7.70 5.64
N TYR A 4 -37.80 8.47 6.22
CA TYR A 4 -36.36 8.30 6.03
C TYR A 4 -35.65 7.81 7.30
N GLU A 5 -36.41 7.49 8.35
CA GLU A 5 -35.89 7.06 9.66
C GLU A 5 -34.78 7.98 10.21
N LEU A 6 -35.00 9.29 10.12
CA LEU A 6 -34.04 10.31 10.60
C LEU A 6 -34.50 10.95 11.91
N ASP A 7 -33.60 10.97 12.89
CA ASP A 7 -33.85 11.47 14.25
C ASP A 7 -33.59 12.97 14.43
N ASP A 8 -32.92 13.61 13.46
CA ASP A 8 -32.51 15.02 13.52
C ASP A 8 -32.97 15.77 12.27
N VAL A 9 -33.83 16.77 12.46
CA VAL A 9 -34.37 17.60 11.37
C VAL A 9 -33.27 18.35 10.60
N ARG A 10 -32.13 18.65 11.23
CA ARG A 10 -31.00 19.33 10.58
C ARG A 10 -30.35 18.45 9.53
N LYS A 11 -30.31 17.12 9.75
CA LYS A 11 -29.80 16.17 8.75
C LYS A 11 -30.69 16.11 7.51
N LEU A 12 -31.99 16.36 7.67
CA LEU A 12 -32.95 16.42 6.57
C LEU A 12 -32.93 17.78 5.84
N ALA A 13 -32.91 18.89 6.60
CA ALA A 13 -32.97 20.24 6.05
C ALA A 13 -31.61 20.73 5.50
N TYR A 14 -30.50 20.24 6.07
CA TYR A 14 -29.14 20.63 5.73
C TYR A 14 -28.19 19.43 5.61
N PRO A 15 -28.48 18.45 4.73
CA PRO A 15 -27.67 17.24 4.58
C PRO A 15 -26.22 17.53 4.22
N GLN A 16 -25.92 18.64 3.53
CA GLN A 16 -24.58 19.06 3.13
C GLN A 16 -23.63 19.36 4.30
N PHE A 17 -24.16 19.65 5.49
CA PHE A 17 -23.37 19.86 6.70
C PHE A 17 -23.27 18.61 7.57
N SER A 18 -23.91 17.51 7.15
CA SER A 18 -23.80 16.22 7.81
C SER A 18 -22.57 15.48 7.29
N VAL A 19 -21.86 14.77 8.18
CA VAL A 19 -20.76 13.90 7.75
C VAL A 19 -21.37 12.78 6.90
N VAL A 20 -20.94 12.69 5.64
CA VAL A 20 -21.35 11.60 4.75
C VAL A 20 -20.95 10.28 5.40
N PRO A 21 -21.89 9.37 5.69
CA PRO A 21 -21.55 8.06 6.21
C PRO A 21 -20.82 7.26 5.12
N TYR A 22 -19.70 6.65 5.48
CA TYR A 22 -19.00 5.68 4.63
C TYR A 22 -19.14 4.28 5.22
N THR A 23 -19.48 3.30 4.37
CA THR A 23 -19.41 1.87 4.73
C THR A 23 -17.97 1.37 4.66
N ASP A 24 -17.71 0.19 5.25
CA ASP A 24 -16.38 -0.41 5.20
C ASP A 24 -15.95 -0.72 3.75
N GLU A 25 -16.90 -1.08 2.86
CA GLU A 25 -16.65 -1.28 1.43
C GLU A 25 -16.28 0.02 0.71
N GLU A 26 -16.92 1.14 1.05
CA GLU A 26 -16.60 2.45 0.47
C GLU A 26 -15.23 2.93 0.93
N ILE A 27 -14.92 2.77 2.22
CA ILE A 27 -13.58 3.07 2.76
C ILE A 27 -12.55 2.19 2.06
N ALA A 28 -12.78 0.88 1.95
CA ALA A 28 -11.85 -0.05 1.31
C ALA A 28 -11.59 0.30 -0.15
N LYS A 29 -12.64 0.62 -0.93
CA LYS A 29 -12.53 1.04 -2.33
C LYS A 29 -11.86 2.42 -2.49
N SER A 30 -11.91 3.27 -1.47
CA SER A 30 -11.29 4.60 -1.50
C SER A 30 -9.76 4.57 -1.34
N ILE A 31 -9.19 3.46 -0.85
CA ILE A 31 -7.74 3.31 -0.67
C ILE A 31 -7.10 3.17 -2.05
N THR A 32 -6.28 4.15 -2.42
CA THR A 32 -5.67 4.24 -3.75
C THR A 32 -4.16 4.48 -3.65
N GLY A 33 -3.44 4.14 -4.72
CA GLY A 33 -2.01 4.45 -4.81
C GLY A 33 -1.75 5.94 -4.99
N ILE A 34 -0.72 6.48 -4.33
CA ILE A 34 -0.26 7.87 -4.56
C ILE A 34 0.35 7.97 -5.97
N ALA A 35 1.26 7.04 -6.29
CA ALA A 35 1.83 6.84 -7.61
C ALA A 35 1.45 5.45 -8.13
N SER A 36 1.27 5.33 -9.44
CA SER A 36 1.02 4.06 -10.10
C SER A 36 1.63 4.07 -11.50
N PRO A 37 2.20 2.93 -11.95
CA PRO A 37 2.77 2.85 -13.27
C PRO A 37 1.69 3.02 -14.33
N ARG A 38 1.97 3.85 -15.33
CA ARG A 38 1.05 4.17 -16.43
C ARG A 38 1.17 3.15 -17.55
N THR A 39 2.34 2.53 -17.73
CA THR A 39 2.58 1.61 -18.84
C THR A 39 2.33 0.16 -18.45
N ALA A 40 2.03 -0.68 -19.45
CA ALA A 40 1.95 -2.13 -19.26
C ALA A 40 3.29 -2.72 -18.77
N ARG A 41 4.41 -2.11 -19.18
CA ARG A 41 5.75 -2.50 -18.73
C ARG A 41 5.93 -2.25 -17.24
N GLY A 42 5.60 -1.07 -16.73
CA GLY A 42 5.70 -0.77 -15.30
C GLY A 42 4.78 -1.64 -14.45
N LYS A 43 3.57 -1.96 -14.93
CA LYS A 43 2.68 -2.92 -14.25
C LYS A 43 3.32 -4.32 -14.13
N LYS A 44 3.97 -4.81 -15.20
CA LYS A 44 4.71 -6.07 -15.17
C LYS A 44 5.92 -6.02 -14.24
N ILE A 45 6.64 -4.90 -14.19
CA ILE A 45 7.75 -4.70 -13.25
C ILE A 45 7.23 -4.77 -11.80
N ALA A 46 6.15 -4.07 -11.48
CA ALA A 46 5.54 -4.12 -10.15
C ALA A 46 5.16 -5.55 -9.75
N GLN A 47 4.49 -6.28 -10.66
CA GLN A 47 4.12 -7.68 -10.44
C GLN A 47 5.36 -8.56 -10.20
N ALA A 48 6.39 -8.42 -11.02
CA ALA A 48 7.61 -9.24 -10.91
C ALA A 48 8.38 -8.96 -9.61
N ILE A 49 8.39 -7.69 -9.14
CA ILE A 49 8.93 -7.33 -7.82
C ILE A 49 8.16 -8.03 -6.71
N GLU A 50 6.81 -7.96 -6.71
CA GLU A 50 5.99 -8.60 -5.68
C GLU A 50 6.18 -10.12 -5.67
N GLU A 51 6.17 -10.77 -6.83
CA GLU A 51 6.34 -12.22 -6.98
C GLU A 51 7.73 -12.67 -6.50
N SER A 52 8.78 -11.93 -6.86
CA SER A 52 10.15 -12.24 -6.44
C SER A 52 10.33 -12.05 -4.94
N ALA A 53 9.80 -10.96 -4.39
CA ALA A 53 9.79 -10.72 -2.95
C ALA A 53 9.04 -11.83 -2.20
N ARG A 54 7.93 -12.34 -2.76
CA ARG A 54 7.15 -13.41 -2.14
C ARG A 54 7.88 -14.75 -2.16
N LYS A 55 8.56 -15.05 -3.28
CA LYS A 55 9.32 -16.30 -3.47
C LYS A 55 10.51 -16.41 -2.52
N TYR A 56 11.26 -15.31 -2.34
CA TYR A 56 12.52 -15.31 -1.60
C TYR A 56 12.42 -14.63 -0.22
N LYS A 57 11.20 -14.43 0.30
CA LYS A 57 10.95 -13.59 1.49
C LYS A 57 11.79 -13.97 2.73
N ASP A 58 12.01 -15.27 2.92
CA ASP A 58 12.64 -15.84 4.12
C ASP A 58 14.14 -16.11 3.93
N GLU A 59 14.70 -15.76 2.77
CA GLU A 59 16.13 -15.91 2.48
C GLU A 59 16.95 -15.01 3.41
N ILE A 60 18.07 -15.55 3.89
CA ILE A 60 18.91 -14.88 4.88
C ILE A 60 19.96 -14.03 4.17
N ALA A 61 20.04 -12.77 4.57
CA ALA A 61 20.98 -11.78 4.07
C ALA A 61 22.43 -12.05 4.52
N PRO A 62 23.44 -11.62 3.74
CA PRO A 62 23.33 -10.79 2.53
C PRO A 62 22.81 -11.58 1.32
N CYS A 63 21.76 -11.09 0.67
CA CYS A 63 21.15 -11.73 -0.49
C CYS A 63 20.61 -10.70 -1.49
N GLU A 64 20.62 -11.08 -2.78
CA GLU A 64 20.14 -10.25 -3.88
C GLU A 64 19.46 -11.13 -4.92
N PHE A 65 18.25 -10.76 -5.32
CA PHE A 65 17.44 -11.51 -6.28
C PHE A 65 17.00 -10.62 -7.43
N LEU A 66 17.15 -11.14 -8.65
CA LEU A 66 16.68 -10.49 -9.86
C LEU A 66 15.15 -10.56 -9.91
N ALA A 67 14.48 -9.41 -9.91
CA ALA A 67 13.04 -9.30 -10.08
C ALA A 67 12.63 -9.08 -11.53
N TRP A 68 13.36 -8.23 -12.25
CA TRP A 68 13.06 -7.91 -13.64
C TRP A 68 14.33 -7.55 -14.41
N LYS A 69 14.40 -7.95 -15.68
CA LYS A 69 15.42 -7.48 -16.61
C LYS A 69 14.83 -7.31 -18.00
N ASP A 70 15.07 -6.14 -18.59
CA ASP A 70 14.84 -5.91 -20.01
C ASP A 70 16.05 -5.21 -20.64
N LYS A 71 15.90 -4.73 -21.88
CA LYS A 71 16.99 -4.08 -22.63
C LYS A 71 17.45 -2.74 -22.02
N SER A 72 16.67 -2.17 -21.11
CA SER A 72 16.90 -0.83 -20.57
C SER A 72 17.16 -0.82 -19.07
N ILE A 73 16.61 -1.77 -18.31
CA ILE A 73 16.74 -1.77 -16.84
C ILE A 73 16.82 -3.18 -16.25
N GLU A 74 17.60 -3.29 -15.17
CA GLU A 74 17.68 -4.42 -14.27
C GLU A 74 17.15 -4.00 -12.90
N VAL A 75 16.18 -4.74 -12.36
CA VAL A 75 15.54 -4.48 -11.06
C VAL A 75 15.78 -5.66 -10.14
N LYS A 76 16.26 -5.38 -8.94
CA LYS A 76 16.67 -6.36 -7.93
C LYS A 76 16.09 -6.04 -6.56
N VAL A 77 15.71 -7.07 -5.84
CA VAL A 77 15.34 -7.00 -4.42
C VAL A 77 16.49 -7.54 -3.61
N LEU A 78 16.93 -6.82 -2.58
CA LEU A 78 18.12 -7.17 -1.81
C LEU A 78 18.00 -6.78 -0.34
N GLU A 79 18.78 -7.48 0.48
CA GLU A 79 19.07 -7.10 1.86
C GLU A 79 20.57 -7.31 2.11
N THR A 80 21.21 -6.27 2.64
CA THR A 80 22.67 -6.22 2.85
C THR A 80 23.07 -6.52 4.29
N GLU A 81 22.15 -6.34 5.24
CA GLU A 81 22.43 -6.55 6.66
C GLU A 81 22.41 -8.04 7.01
N ALA A 82 23.57 -8.59 7.34
CA ALA A 82 23.75 -10.02 7.61
C ALA A 82 22.81 -10.56 8.70
N GLY A 83 22.25 -11.75 8.47
CA GLY A 83 21.38 -12.44 9.43
C GLY A 83 19.92 -11.97 9.45
N LYS A 84 19.55 -10.96 8.64
CA LYS A 84 18.16 -10.55 8.44
C LYS A 84 17.52 -11.33 7.28
N LYS A 85 16.19 -11.40 7.25
CA LYS A 85 15.45 -11.94 6.10
C LYS A 85 15.38 -10.91 4.98
N LEU A 86 15.24 -11.36 3.73
CA LEU A 86 15.07 -10.47 2.56
C LEU A 86 13.91 -9.49 2.75
N ILE A 87 12.79 -9.97 3.29
CA ILE A 87 11.60 -9.17 3.57
C ILE A 87 11.29 -9.25 5.05
N GLY A 88 11.09 -8.10 5.67
CA GLY A 88 10.66 -7.96 7.06
C GLY A 88 9.29 -8.59 7.33
N PRO A 89 8.98 -8.84 8.62
CA PRO A 89 7.82 -9.64 9.03
C PRO A 89 6.47 -9.07 8.57
N ALA A 90 6.36 -7.75 8.38
CA ALA A 90 5.13 -7.09 7.95
C ALA A 90 5.02 -6.92 6.42
N GLY A 91 6.01 -7.36 5.64
CA GLY A 91 6.10 -7.05 4.21
C GLY A 91 4.92 -7.54 3.36
N PHE A 92 4.20 -8.56 3.83
CA PHE A 92 3.01 -9.10 3.16
C PHE A 92 1.73 -8.96 3.99
N ASN A 93 1.69 -8.02 4.94
CA ASN A 93 0.44 -7.73 5.62
C ASN A 93 -0.59 -7.20 4.62
N GLU A 94 -1.81 -7.73 4.74
CA GLU A 94 -2.98 -7.37 3.96
C GLU A 94 -3.67 -6.17 4.60
N ILE A 95 -4.18 -5.25 3.79
CA ILE A 95 -4.91 -4.07 4.26
C ILE A 95 -6.41 -4.36 4.22
N CYS A 96 -7.05 -4.15 5.37
CA CYS A 96 -8.46 -4.44 5.58
C CYS A 96 -9.18 -3.25 6.22
N VAL A 97 -10.50 -3.26 6.10
CA VAL A 97 -11.39 -2.32 6.78
C VAL A 97 -12.40 -3.10 7.61
N ALA A 98 -12.59 -2.67 8.85
CA ALA A 98 -13.66 -3.17 9.71
C ALA A 98 -14.08 -2.07 10.69
N ASP A 99 -15.38 -1.87 10.85
CA ASP A 99 -15.97 -0.90 11.79
C ASP A 99 -15.35 0.50 11.64
N GLY A 100 -15.25 0.97 10.39
CA GLY A 100 -14.70 2.28 10.03
C GLY A 100 -13.20 2.43 10.32
N THR A 101 -12.49 1.37 10.65
CA THR A 101 -11.04 1.36 10.94
C THR A 101 -10.29 0.70 9.80
N ILE A 102 -9.27 1.38 9.29
CA ILE A 102 -8.31 0.79 8.34
C ILE A 102 -7.21 0.14 9.17
N TYR A 103 -6.91 -1.13 8.92
CA TYR A 103 -5.86 -1.84 9.63
C TYR A 103 -5.11 -2.81 8.71
N SER A 104 -3.99 -3.33 9.20
CA SER A 104 -3.20 -4.33 8.50
C SER A 104 -3.05 -5.60 9.32
N ALA A 105 -3.21 -6.75 8.67
CA ALA A 105 -3.09 -8.06 9.31
C ALA A 105 -2.45 -9.08 8.35
N THR A 106 -1.78 -10.09 8.88
CA THR A 106 -1.24 -11.19 8.08
C THR A 106 -2.35 -12.09 7.53
N ILE A 107 -3.42 -12.28 8.31
CA ILE A 107 -4.64 -12.97 7.90
C ILE A 107 -5.72 -11.90 7.81
N PRO A 108 -6.26 -11.60 6.61
CA PRO A 108 -7.26 -10.56 6.45
C PRO A 108 -8.56 -10.94 7.15
N SER A 109 -9.21 -9.95 7.76
CA SER A 109 -10.56 -10.05 8.31
C SER A 109 -11.39 -8.84 7.88
N GLY A 110 -12.72 -8.90 8.00
CA GLY A 110 -13.59 -7.82 7.52
C GLY A 110 -13.50 -7.62 6.00
N VAL A 111 -13.58 -6.37 5.55
CA VAL A 111 -13.54 -6.03 4.12
C VAL A 111 -12.10 -5.95 3.63
N TYR A 112 -11.71 -6.92 2.81
CA TYR A 112 -10.40 -6.96 2.19
C TYR A 112 -10.29 -5.99 1.01
N THR A 113 -9.20 -5.22 0.95
CA THR A 113 -8.98 -4.19 -0.09
C THR A 113 -8.36 -4.75 -1.37
N GLY A 114 -7.82 -5.98 -1.36
CA GLY A 114 -7.01 -6.49 -2.45
C GLY A 114 -5.56 -6.02 -2.44
N ILE A 115 -5.14 -5.24 -1.43
CA ILE A 115 -3.82 -4.62 -1.35
C ILE A 115 -3.05 -5.19 -0.17
N ASN A 116 -1.87 -5.74 -0.44
CA ASN A 116 -0.85 -6.00 0.57
C ASN A 116 0.27 -4.95 0.50
N TYR A 117 1.09 -4.91 1.54
CA TYR A 117 2.19 -3.95 1.68
C TYR A 117 3.18 -4.02 0.50
N MET A 118 3.67 -5.22 0.16
CA MET A 118 4.63 -5.40 -0.93
C MET A 118 4.06 -4.96 -2.29
N ARG A 119 2.79 -5.26 -2.56
CA ARG A 119 2.08 -4.83 -3.77
C ARG A 119 2.05 -3.31 -3.88
N ALA A 120 1.70 -2.63 -2.78
CA ALA A 120 1.62 -1.18 -2.75
C ALA A 120 3.00 -0.51 -2.97
N ILE A 121 4.04 -1.04 -2.32
CA ILE A 121 5.43 -0.62 -2.49
C ILE A 121 5.90 -0.87 -3.93
N ALA A 122 5.65 -2.06 -4.48
CA ALA A 122 6.06 -2.43 -5.84
C ALA A 122 5.42 -1.53 -6.91
N MET A 123 4.15 -1.16 -6.72
CA MET A 123 3.48 -0.18 -7.58
C MET A 123 4.15 1.20 -7.51
N GLY A 124 4.54 1.66 -6.31
CA GLY A 124 5.26 2.92 -6.13
C GLY A 124 6.65 2.90 -6.78
N VAL A 125 7.38 1.80 -6.60
CA VAL A 125 8.71 1.59 -7.19
C VAL A 125 8.63 1.55 -8.71
N ALA A 126 7.69 0.81 -9.28
CA ALA A 126 7.52 0.74 -10.72
C ALA A 126 7.14 2.10 -11.32
N ALA A 127 6.29 2.87 -10.64
CA ALA A 127 5.98 4.24 -11.05
C ALA A 127 7.22 5.14 -11.01
N ALA A 128 8.07 5.01 -9.99
CA ALA A 128 9.33 5.74 -9.91
C ALA A 128 10.31 5.34 -11.02
N ILE A 129 10.40 4.04 -11.35
CA ILE A 129 11.21 3.53 -12.47
C ILE A 129 10.74 4.11 -13.80
N GLU A 130 9.44 4.21 -14.06
CA GLU A 130 8.92 4.77 -15.31
C GLU A 130 9.27 6.26 -15.49
N ASN A 131 9.34 7.01 -14.39
CA ASN A 131 9.62 8.44 -14.42
C ASN A 131 11.12 8.77 -14.25
N SER A 132 11.96 7.77 -13.99
CA SER A 132 13.41 7.93 -13.81
C SER A 132 14.18 7.39 -15.01
N HIS A 133 15.26 8.07 -15.39
CA HIS A 133 16.17 7.64 -16.45
C HIS A 133 17.52 7.11 -15.92
N GLY A 134 17.67 7.00 -14.60
CA GLY A 134 18.92 6.63 -13.94
C GLY A 134 18.78 5.51 -12.90
N GLU A 135 19.86 5.28 -12.16
CA GLU A 135 19.85 4.35 -11.03
C GLU A 135 18.90 4.84 -9.92
N LEU A 136 18.08 3.93 -9.41
CA LEU A 136 17.11 4.17 -8.35
C LEU A 136 17.34 3.15 -7.23
N THR A 137 17.49 3.62 -6.00
CA THR A 137 17.41 2.79 -4.80
C THR A 137 16.18 3.19 -4.01
N TYR A 138 15.25 2.27 -3.82
CA TYR A 138 14.02 2.46 -3.05
C TYR A 138 14.10 1.61 -1.79
N GLN A 139 14.04 2.24 -0.61
CA GLN A 139 14.16 1.55 0.67
C GLN A 139 12.97 1.87 1.56
N VAL A 140 12.34 0.83 2.10
CA VAL A 140 11.25 0.95 3.08
C VAL A 140 11.65 0.18 4.33
N LYS A 141 11.64 0.86 5.48
CA LYS A 141 12.03 0.29 6.78
C LYS A 141 10.80 -0.08 7.61
N THR A 142 10.26 0.89 8.34
CA THR A 142 9.08 0.72 9.19
C THR A 142 7.94 1.56 8.66
N ILE A 143 6.75 0.97 8.62
CA ILE A 143 5.51 1.62 8.21
C ILE A 143 4.86 2.27 9.43
N LYS A 144 4.41 3.52 9.26
CA LYS A 144 3.61 4.28 10.22
C LYS A 144 2.38 4.92 9.58
N HIS A 145 2.45 5.20 8.28
CA HIS A 145 1.43 5.92 7.52
C HIS A 145 1.17 5.28 6.16
N LEU A 146 0.03 5.59 5.54
CA LEU A 146 -0.38 5.01 4.25
C LEU A 146 0.62 5.42 3.17
N SER A 147 1.14 6.64 3.28
CA SER A 147 2.15 7.18 2.38
C SER A 147 3.45 6.37 2.34
N ASP A 148 3.83 5.72 3.45
CA ASP A 148 5.03 4.86 3.50
C ASP A 148 4.89 3.63 2.59
N LEU A 149 3.65 3.25 2.28
CA LEU A 149 3.29 2.16 1.36
C LEU A 149 2.90 2.66 -0.03
N ASN A 150 3.07 3.95 -0.33
CA ASN A 150 2.55 4.56 -1.56
C ASN A 150 1.01 4.53 -1.63
N LEU A 151 0.30 4.67 -0.50
CA LEU A 151 -1.17 4.67 -0.44
C LEU A 151 -1.73 6.00 0.11
N GLN A 152 -2.96 6.30 -0.28
CA GLN A 152 -3.73 7.44 0.19
C GLN A 152 -5.23 7.13 0.25
N ILE A 153 -5.95 7.98 0.97
CA ILE A 153 -7.42 8.01 1.02
C ILE A 153 -7.89 9.44 0.77
N PRO A 154 -9.09 9.66 0.22
CA PRO A 154 -9.67 10.98 0.08
C PRO A 154 -9.83 11.68 1.43
N GLU A 155 -9.72 13.00 1.43
CA GLU A 155 -9.83 13.81 2.66
C GLU A 155 -11.18 13.62 3.37
N GLY A 156 -12.29 13.50 2.62
CA GLY A 156 -13.60 13.23 3.20
C GLY A 156 -13.67 11.90 3.97
N VAL A 157 -12.97 10.86 3.49
CA VAL A 157 -12.88 9.56 4.18
C VAL A 157 -12.00 9.68 5.42
N ARG A 158 -10.87 10.40 5.33
CA ARG A 158 -10.00 10.68 6.49
C ARG A 158 -10.77 11.40 7.60
N GLN A 159 -11.52 12.45 7.26
CA GLN A 159 -12.33 13.21 8.20
C GLN A 159 -13.44 12.37 8.82
N TYR A 160 -14.08 11.49 8.04
CA TYR A 160 -15.07 10.56 8.56
C TYR A 160 -14.50 9.61 9.63
N ILE A 161 -13.34 8.99 9.35
CA ILE A 161 -12.66 8.08 10.28
C ILE A 161 -12.30 8.82 11.57
N GLN A 162 -11.66 9.99 11.45
CA GLN A 162 -11.24 10.80 12.60
C GLN A 162 -12.43 11.33 13.40
N GLY A 163 -13.48 11.80 12.74
CA GLY A 163 -14.69 12.32 13.37
C GLY A 163 -15.44 11.26 14.18
N ARG A 164 -15.32 9.98 13.83
CA ARG A 164 -15.84 8.84 14.60
C ARG A 164 -14.86 8.26 15.60
N GLN A 165 -13.72 8.92 15.85
CA GLN A 165 -12.65 8.45 16.73
C GLN A 165 -12.10 7.07 16.34
N LYS A 166 -12.25 6.68 15.07
CA LYS A 166 -11.67 5.46 14.50
C LYS A 166 -10.21 5.71 14.08
N LYS A 167 -9.48 4.65 13.74
CA LYS A 167 -8.03 4.71 13.49
C LYS A 167 -7.68 4.29 12.06
N ILE A 168 -6.55 4.83 11.58
CA ILE A 168 -5.80 4.28 10.45
C ILE A 168 -4.62 3.52 11.05
N GLY A 169 -4.89 2.29 11.49
CA GLY A 169 -4.01 1.40 12.23
C GLY A 169 -3.14 0.53 11.34
N ILE A 170 -2.26 1.17 10.57
CA ILE A 170 -1.24 0.49 9.77
C ILE A 170 0.12 0.65 10.43
N GLY A 171 0.92 -0.41 10.38
CA GLY A 171 2.27 -0.36 10.89
C GLY A 171 2.97 -1.69 10.81
N GLY A 172 4.28 -1.65 11.02
CA GLY A 172 5.11 -2.84 11.06
C GLY A 172 6.44 -2.67 10.34
N ALA A 173 7.33 -3.61 10.61
CA ALA A 173 8.66 -3.68 10.01
C ALA A 173 8.60 -4.40 8.67
N VAL A 174 8.83 -3.68 7.57
CA VAL A 174 8.85 -4.25 6.21
C VAL A 174 10.26 -4.52 5.73
N PHE A 175 11.23 -3.66 6.05
CA PHE A 175 12.65 -3.79 5.68
C PHE A 175 12.85 -4.42 4.30
N VAL A 176 12.70 -3.61 3.25
CA VAL A 176 12.95 -4.03 1.87
C VAL A 176 13.76 -2.95 1.16
N THR A 177 14.74 -3.40 0.38
CA THR A 177 15.49 -2.55 -0.54
C THR A 177 15.30 -3.05 -1.96
N ILE A 178 14.91 -2.16 -2.87
CA ILE A 178 14.78 -2.45 -4.29
C ILE A 178 15.73 -1.52 -5.04
N LYS A 179 16.61 -2.09 -5.86
CA LYS A 179 17.53 -1.34 -6.72
C LYS A 179 17.15 -1.56 -8.16
N ALA A 180 17.07 -0.47 -8.91
CA ALA A 180 16.89 -0.47 -10.35
C ALA A 180 18.08 0.24 -11.00
N LYS A 181 18.71 -0.40 -11.97
CA LYS A 181 19.88 0.14 -12.68
C LYS A 181 19.69 0.02 -14.18
N PRO A 182 20.12 1.01 -14.98
CA PRO A 182 20.18 0.86 -16.42
C PRO A 182 21.00 -0.37 -16.83
N VAL A 183 20.57 -1.07 -17.88
CA VAL A 183 21.39 -2.12 -18.48
C VAL A 183 22.37 -1.45 -19.43
N ASN A 184 23.67 -1.60 -19.14
CA ASN A 184 24.77 -1.18 -20.01
C ASN A 184 24.88 -2.08 -21.24
#